data_AF-A0A819NDY3-F1
#
_entry.id   AF-A0A819NDY3-F1
#
_cell.length_a   1.000
_cell.length_b   1.000
_cell.length_c   1.000
_cell.angle_alpha   90.00
_cell.angle_beta   90.00
_cell.angle_gamma   90.00
#
_symmetry.space_group_name_H-M   'P 1'
#
loop_
_entity.id
_entity.type
_entity.pdbx_description
1 polymer ?
#
loop_
_entity_poly.entity_id
_entity_poly.type
_entity_poly.pdbx_seq_one_letter_code
_entity_poly.pdbx_strand_id
1 'polypeptide(L)'
;IFNIYLAVRAGDLSRFKEVLDTYSNRFQQEKTWSLIIRLRHNVIKTGIKMISLSYAKISFSDIAQKLQLDSPEDAEYIVAK
;
A
#
# COMPACT_ATOMS: atom_id res chain seq x y z
N ILE A 1 -12.89 0.45 10.34
CA ILE A 1 -12.36 1.69 9.70
C ILE A 1 -10.98 2.05 10.25
N PHE A 2 -10.80 2.16 11.58
CA PHE A 2 -9.51 2.55 12.18
C PHE A 2 -8.33 1.63 11.81
N ASN A 3 -8.54 0.31 11.76
CA ASN A 3 -7.49 -0.63 11.34
C ASN A 3 -7.02 -0.43 9.88
N ILE A 4 -7.90 0.03 8.98
CA ILE A 4 -7.54 0.33 7.59
C ILE A 4 -6.65 1.57 7.56
N TYR A 5 -7.01 2.60 8.33
CA TYR A 5 -6.23 3.83 8.45
C TYR A 5 -4.84 3.55 9.04
N LEU A 6 -4.75 2.71 10.08
CA LEU A 6 -3.48 2.30 10.66
C LEU A 6 -2.63 1.49 9.68
N ALA A 7 -3.22 0.57 8.92
CA ALA A 7 -2.50 -0.20 7.89
C ALA A 7 -1.95 0.71 6.77
N VAL A 8 -2.74 1.70 6.33
CA VAL A 8 -2.30 2.70 5.33
C VAL A 8 -1.17 3.56 5.87
N ARG A 9 -1.26 4.00 7.13
CA ARG A 9 -0.23 4.81 7.78
C ARG A 9 1.06 4.04 8.03
N ALA A 10 0.96 2.74 8.32
CA ALA A 10 2.11 1.86 8.52
C ALA A 10 2.79 1.44 7.21
N GLY A 11 2.13 1.58 6.05
CA GLY A 11 2.67 1.13 4.77
C GLY A 11 2.68 -0.40 4.60
N ASP A 12 1.89 -1.11 5.41
CA ASP A 12 1.98 -2.57 5.55
C ASP A 12 0.90 -3.27 4.72
N LEU A 13 1.30 -3.88 3.59
CA LEU A 13 0.40 -4.54 2.66
C LEU A 13 -0.19 -5.84 3.23
N SER A 14 0.55 -6.55 4.09
CA SER A 14 0.08 -7.79 4.72
C SER A 14 -1.13 -7.52 5.61
N ARG A 15 -1.00 -6.51 6.48
CA ARG A 15 -2.08 -6.09 7.38
C ARG A 15 -3.26 -5.49 6.63
N PHE A 16 -3.01 -4.79 5.52
CA PHE A 16 -4.08 -4.32 4.64
C PHE A 16 -4.88 -5.48 4.04
N LYS A 17 -4.21 -6.57 3.61
CA LYS A 17 -4.85 -7.75 3.01
C LYS A 17 -5.74 -8.50 4.00
N GLU A 18 -5.28 -8.73 5.23
CA GLU A 18 -6.10 -9.37 6.29
C GLU A 18 -7.38 -8.58 6.61
N VAL A 19 -7.25 -7.26 6.69
CA VAL A 19 -8.39 -6.37 6.95
C VAL A 19 -9.32 -6.34 5.73
N LEU A 20 -8.78 -6.38 4.51
CA LEU A 20 -9.58 -6.49 3.28
C LEU A 20 -10.42 -7.76 3.27
N ASP A 21 -9.82 -8.90 3.64
CA ASP A 21 -10.50 -10.19 3.72
C ASP A 21 -11.63 -10.17 4.76
N THR A 22 -11.34 -9.64 5.95
CA THR A 22 -12.31 -9.52 7.06
C THR A 22 -13.53 -8.65 6.69
N TYR A 23 -13.32 -7.57 5.93
CA TYR A 23 -14.38 -6.61 5.59
C TYR A 23 -14.90 -6.74 4.15
N SER A 24 -14.46 -7.75 3.40
CA SER A 24 -14.73 -7.94 1.96
C SER A 24 -16.24 -7.93 1.64
N ASN A 25 -17.04 -8.58 2.49
CA ASN A 25 -18.50 -8.66 2.36
C ASN A 25 -19.18 -7.29 2.52
N ARG A 26 -18.70 -6.46 3.46
CA ARG A 26 -19.21 -5.09 3.68
C ARG A 26 -18.85 -4.17 2.52
N PHE A 27 -17.66 -4.34 1.94
CA PHE A 27 -17.20 -3.51 0.82
C PHE A 27 -17.91 -3.80 -0.49
N GLN A 28 -18.36 -5.03 -0.71
CA GLN A 28 -19.17 -5.39 -1.87
C GLN A 28 -20.56 -4.74 -1.83
N GLN A 29 -21.18 -4.68 -0.64
CA GLN A 29 -22.47 -4.00 -0.46
C GLN A 29 -22.36 -2.48 -0.59
N GLU A 30 -21.28 -1.89 -0.09
CA GLU A 30 -21.12 -0.43 0.02
C GLU A 30 -20.54 0.25 -1.25
N LYS A 31 -20.38 -0.47 -2.37
CA LYS A 31 -19.74 0.04 -3.61
C LYS A 31 -18.36 0.71 -3.38
N THR A 32 -17.68 0.41 -2.27
CA THR A 32 -16.45 1.12 -1.85
C THR A 32 -15.19 0.56 -2.50
N TRP A 33 -15.34 -0.33 -3.48
CA TRP A 33 -14.24 -0.96 -4.21
C TRP A 33 -13.24 0.03 -4.81
N SER A 34 -13.74 1.13 -5.39
CA SER A 34 -12.90 2.22 -5.93
C SER A 34 -12.02 2.87 -4.84
N LEU A 35 -12.56 3.01 -3.62
CA LEU A 35 -11.81 3.54 -2.49
C LEU A 35 -10.70 2.57 -2.04
N ILE A 36 -10.94 1.27 -2.09
CA ILE A 36 -9.96 0.23 -1.72
C ILE A 36 -8.77 0.24 -2.67
N ILE A 37 -9.03 0.31 -3.98
CA ILE A 37 -7.96 0.41 -4.98
C ILE A 37 -7.11 1.66 -4.74
N ARG A 38 -7.77 2.80 -4.48
CA ARG A 38 -7.07 4.05 -4.13
C ARG A 38 -6.28 3.91 -2.83
N LEU A 39 -6.85 3.29 -1.80
CA LEU A 39 -6.17 3.05 -0.51
C LEU A 39 -4.92 2.19 -0.70
N ARG A 40 -4.99 1.12 -1.50
CA ARG A 40 -3.85 0.26 -1.82
C ARG A 40 -2.71 1.08 -2.44
N HIS A 41 -3.01 1.93 -3.43
CA HIS A 41 -2.00 2.81 -4.02
C HIS A 41 -1.48 3.87 -3.03
N ASN A 42 -2.33 4.37 -2.13
CA ASN A 42 -1.91 5.31 -1.08
C ASN A 42 -1.01 4.65 -0.02
N VAL A 43 -1.25 3.38 0.33
CA VAL A 43 -0.38 2.60 1.23
C VAL A 43 1.01 2.50 0.63
N ILE A 44 1.10 2.12 -0.65
CA ILE A 44 2.37 1.98 -1.37
C ILE A 44 3.09 3.33 -1.44
N LYS A 45 2.42 4.42 -1.86
CA LYS A 45 3.01 5.76 -1.88
C LYS A 45 3.54 6.20 -0.50
N THR A 46 2.79 5.92 0.55
CA THR A 46 3.18 6.27 1.92
C THR A 46 4.39 5.45 2.37
N GLY A 47 4.40 4.14 2.09
CA GLY A 47 5.52 3.26 2.40
C GLY A 47 6.81 3.68 1.68
N ILE A 48 6.72 4.00 0.39
CA ILE A 48 7.87 4.50 -0.38
C ILE A 48 8.37 5.82 0.21
N LYS A 49 7.47 6.77 0.50
CA LYS A 49 7.86 8.06 1.09
C LYS A 49 8.55 7.89 2.45
N MET A 50 8.07 6.99 3.29
CA MET A 50 8.67 6.65 4.59
C MET A 50 10.09 6.09 4.42
N ILE A 51 10.28 5.22 3.43
CA ILE A 51 11.57 4.62 3.10
C ILE A 51 12.51 5.68 2.50
N SER A 52 12.06 6.52 1.56
CA SER A 52 12.84 7.61 0.99
C SER A 52 13.27 8.66 2.01
N LEU A 53 12.47 8.89 3.07
CA LEU A 53 12.86 9.75 4.19
C LEU A 53 13.93 9.11 5.08
N SER A 54 13.93 7.78 5.19
CA SER A 54 14.87 7.04 6.05
C SER A 54 16.22 6.76 5.36
N TYR A 55 16.25 6.70 4.02
CA TYR A 55 17.43 6.36 3.24
C TYR A 55 17.74 7.43 2.20
N ALA A 56 18.94 8.02 2.25
CA ALA A 56 19.40 9.04 1.28
C ALA A 56 19.53 8.51 -0.15
N LYS A 57 19.83 7.21 -0.31
CA LYS A 57 19.78 6.47 -1.58
C LYS A 57 19.29 5.06 -1.29
N ILE A 58 18.29 4.61 -2.03
CA ILE A 58 17.78 3.25 -2.00
C ILE A 58 17.39 2.82 -3.41
N SER A 59 17.67 1.56 -3.76
CA SER A 59 17.29 1.00 -5.06
C SER A 59 15.82 0.65 -5.08
N PHE A 60 15.16 0.80 -6.23
CA PHE A 60 13.76 0.42 -6.40
C PHE A 60 13.52 -1.07 -6.14
N SER A 61 14.51 -1.93 -6.39
CA SER A 61 14.46 -3.36 -6.04
C SER A 61 14.35 -3.60 -4.54
N ASP A 62 15.09 -2.84 -3.71
CA ASP A 62 15.03 -2.95 -2.24
C ASP A 62 13.69 -2.43 -1.70
N ILE A 63 13.15 -1.38 -2.32
CA ILE A 63 11.81 -0.86 -2.03
C ILE A 63 10.75 -1.92 -2.34
N ALA A 64 10.81 -2.54 -3.53
CA ALA A 64 9.87 -3.56 -3.96
C ALA A 64 9.91 -4.80 -3.05
N GLN A 65 11.11 -5.24 -2.63
CA GLN A 65 11.25 -6.33 -1.67
C GLN A 65 10.68 -5.98 -0.29
N LYS A 66 10.94 -4.77 0.23
CA LYS A 66 10.40 -4.32 1.52
C LYS A 66 8.88 -4.17 1.52
N LEU A 67 8.30 -3.76 0.38
CA LEU A 67 6.86 -3.60 0.20
C LEU A 67 6.17 -4.86 -0.30
N GLN A 68 6.89 -5.97 -0.53
CA GLN A 68 6.37 -7.19 -1.13
C GLN A 68 5.58 -6.92 -2.43
N LEU A 69 6.09 -6.00 -3.25
CA LEU A 69 5.54 -5.74 -4.58
C LEU A 69 6.07 -6.80 -5.54
N ASP A 70 5.16 -7.44 -6.29
CA ASP A 70 5.51 -8.48 -7.26
C ASP A 70 6.40 -7.95 -8.40
N SER A 71 6.32 -6.65 -8.71
CA SER A 71 7.18 -6.00 -9.72
C SER A 71 7.77 -4.68 -9.21
N PRO A 72 9.10 -4.46 -9.38
CA PRO A 72 9.72 -3.16 -9.12
C PRO A 72 9.24 -2.07 -10.08
N GLU A 73 8.74 -2.45 -11.26
CA GLU A 73 8.17 -1.55 -12.27
C GLU A 73 6.90 -0.86 -11.76
N ASP A 74 6.06 -1.57 -11.00
CA ASP A 74 4.89 -0.98 -10.33
C ASP A 74 5.30 0.07 -9.29
N ALA A 75 6.39 -0.20 -8.55
CA ALA A 75 6.91 0.76 -7.58
C ALA A 75 7.40 2.04 -8.27
N GLU A 76 8.12 1.90 -9.39
CA GLU A 76 8.59 3.03 -10.20
C GLU A 76 7.42 3.82 -10.78
N TYR A 77 6.43 3.15 -11.37
CA TYR A 77 5.24 3.80 -11.94
C TYR A 77 4.42 4.58 -10.90
N ILE A 78 4.31 4.04 -9.68
CA ILE A 78 3.60 4.68 -8.57
C ILE A 78 4.35 5.91 -8.04
N VAL A 79 5.68 5.92 -8.10
CA VAL A 79 6.52 7.07 -7.70
C VAL A 79 6.56 8.16 -8.77
N ALA A 80 6.59 7.75 -10.05
CA ALA A 80 6.63 8.67 -11.19
C ALA A 80 5.30 9.45 -11.39
N LYS A 81 4.23 9.05 -10.70
CA LYS A 81 2.89 9.64 -10.79
C LYS A 81 2.46 10.37 -9.52
#